data_AF-A0A3C0BCX6-F1
#
_entry.id   AF-A0A3C0BCX6-F1
#
_cell.length_a   1.000
_cell.length_b   1.000
_cell.length_c   1.000
_cell.angle_alpha   90.00
_cell.angle_beta   90.00
_cell.angle_gamma   90.00
#
_symmetry.space_group_name_H-M   'P 1'
#
loop_
_entity.id
_entity.type
_entity.pdbx_description
1 polymer ?
#
loop_
_entity_poly.entity_id
_entity_poly.type
_entity_poly.pdbx_seq_one_letter_code
_entity_poly.pdbx_strand_id
1 'polypeptide(L)'
;MAVIVTLTTDWGARDHYAGIVKGMLLSRLPDANVVDITHQVDPFNVKQASFILRNAFPYFPKGTIHIVGINTEESEKTPHVAMEYKGQYFIGADNGIFTLLFDERPDAVVEITLPQETGFFIFSTRDRFVKAAVHLANGGSITGLGHSRQELTALIAMKPQV
;
A
#
# COMPACT_ATOMS: atom_id res chain seq x y z
N MET A 1 -15.78 13.39 6.25
CA MET A 1 -15.20 13.57 4.89
C MET A 1 -15.19 12.22 4.21
N ALA A 2 -15.37 12.17 2.89
CA ALA A 2 -15.28 10.92 2.13
C ALA A 2 -13.85 10.36 2.20
N VAL A 3 -13.73 9.04 2.35
CA VAL A 3 -12.43 8.35 2.40
C VAL A 3 -11.78 8.41 1.02
N ILE A 4 -10.47 8.66 0.98
CA ILE A 4 -9.68 8.60 -0.25
C ILE A 4 -8.78 7.36 -0.17
N VAL A 5 -8.85 6.51 -1.19
CA VAL A 5 -7.95 5.38 -1.38
C VAL A 5 -7.18 5.58 -2.67
N THR A 6 -5.85 5.61 -2.59
CA THR A 6 -5.01 5.74 -3.79
C THR A 6 -4.45 4.40 -4.22
N LEU A 7 -4.20 4.23 -5.52
CA LEU A 7 -3.58 3.05 -6.09
C LEU A 7 -2.27 3.41 -6.82
N THR A 8 -1.16 2.76 -6.44
CA THR A 8 0.11 2.79 -7.18
C THR A 8 0.54 1.36 -7.50
N THR A 9 0.57 0.98 -8.78
CA THR A 9 0.81 -0.42 -9.20
C THR A 9 1.60 -0.53 -10.51
N ASP A 10 2.03 -1.75 -10.84
CA ASP A 10 2.77 -2.12 -12.04
C ASP A 10 1.94 -2.98 -13.03
N TRP A 11 0.60 -2.92 -12.92
CA TRP A 11 -0.32 -3.76 -13.70
C TRP A 11 -0.54 -3.29 -15.15
N GLY A 12 -0.10 -2.08 -15.48
CA GLY A 12 -0.47 -1.40 -16.71
C GLY A 12 -1.96 -1.03 -16.76
N ALA A 13 -2.42 -0.61 -17.94
CA ALA A 13 -3.80 -0.19 -18.20
C ALA A 13 -4.57 -1.16 -19.10
N ARG A 14 -3.94 -2.26 -19.53
CA ARG A 14 -4.53 -3.20 -20.50
C ARG A 14 -5.33 -4.31 -19.82
N ASP A 15 -4.95 -4.65 -18.59
CA ASP A 15 -5.53 -5.76 -17.85
C ASP A 15 -6.53 -5.31 -16.78
N HIS A 16 -7.27 -6.28 -16.26
CA HIS A 16 -8.45 -6.11 -15.42
C HIS A 16 -8.13 -5.90 -13.92
N TYR A 17 -6.87 -6.01 -13.51
CA TYR A 17 -6.45 -5.98 -12.10
C TYR A 17 -6.91 -4.72 -11.36
N ALA A 18 -6.72 -3.54 -11.96
CA ALA A 18 -7.16 -2.27 -11.38
C ALA A 18 -8.68 -2.22 -11.22
N GLY A 19 -9.42 -2.72 -12.22
CA GLY A 19 -10.88 -2.79 -12.19
C GLY A 19 -11.39 -3.66 -11.03
N ILE A 20 -10.77 -4.82 -10.79
CA ILE A 20 -11.12 -5.70 -9.68
C ILE A 20 -10.93 -4.98 -8.34
N VAL A 21 -9.77 -4.37 -8.10
CA VAL A 21 -9.46 -3.74 -6.81
C VAL A 21 -10.38 -2.56 -6.54
N LYS A 22 -10.66 -1.74 -7.56
CA LYS A 22 -11.64 -0.65 -7.46
C LYS A 22 -13.05 -1.17 -7.18
N GLY A 23 -13.49 -2.20 -7.88
CA GLY A 23 -14.81 -2.80 -7.67
C GLY A 23 -14.96 -3.33 -6.23
N MET A 24 -13.93 -3.99 -5.72
CA MET A 24 -13.91 -4.47 -4.34
C MET A 24 -13.96 -3.32 -3.32
N LEU A 25 -13.14 -2.28 -3.50
CA LEU A 25 -13.17 -1.08 -2.66
C LEU A 25 -14.55 -0.44 -2.66
N LEU A 26 -15.12 -0.15 -3.84
CA LEU A 26 -16.41 0.53 -3.97
C LEU A 26 -17.59 -0.33 -3.48
N SER A 27 -17.49 -1.65 -3.56
CA SER A 27 -18.52 -2.54 -3.00
C SER A 27 -18.57 -2.53 -1.46
N ARG A 28 -17.45 -2.18 -0.81
CA ARG A 28 -17.33 -2.15 0.66
C ARG A 28 -17.31 -0.73 1.22
N LEU A 29 -16.93 0.25 0.41
CA LEU A 29 -16.87 1.68 0.71
C LEU A 29 -17.53 2.45 -0.45
N PRO A 30 -18.88 2.45 -0.54
CA PRO A 30 -19.58 3.06 -1.68
C PRO A 30 -19.29 4.55 -1.88
N ASP A 31 -18.97 5.27 -0.80
CA ASP A 31 -18.69 6.70 -0.81
C ASP A 31 -17.18 7.03 -0.90
N ALA A 32 -16.32 6.03 -1.10
CA ALA A 32 -14.88 6.26 -1.21
C ALA A 32 -14.49 6.85 -2.58
N ASN A 33 -13.54 7.77 -2.57
CA ASN A 33 -12.86 8.24 -3.77
C ASN A 33 -11.65 7.35 -4.02
N VAL A 34 -11.69 6.54 -5.08
CA VAL A 34 -10.53 5.74 -5.50
C VAL A 34 -9.75 6.48 -6.57
N VAL A 35 -8.52 6.86 -6.26
CA VAL A 35 -7.65 7.69 -7.11
C VAL A 35 -6.45 6.88 -7.58
N ASP A 36 -6.25 6.75 -8.89
CA ASP A 36 -5.01 6.16 -9.39
C ASP A 36 -3.92 7.21 -9.36
N ILE A 37 -2.81 6.92 -8.66
CA ILE A 37 -1.58 7.69 -8.83
C ILE A 37 -0.94 7.27 -10.14
N THR A 38 -0.75 5.95 -10.33
CA THR A 38 -0.37 5.35 -11.62
C THR A 38 -0.49 3.83 -11.56
N HIS A 39 -0.71 3.23 -12.72
CA HIS A 39 -0.56 1.78 -12.95
C HIS A 39 0.59 1.47 -13.91
N GLN A 40 1.41 2.48 -14.26
CA GLN A 40 2.45 2.42 -15.28
C GLN A 40 3.86 2.36 -14.65
N VAL A 41 3.98 1.88 -13.41
CA VAL A 41 5.30 1.54 -12.88
C VAL A 41 5.82 0.33 -13.69
N ASP A 42 7.11 0.34 -14.03
CA ASP A 42 7.75 -0.81 -14.64
C ASP A 42 7.59 -2.03 -13.71
N PRO A 43 7.34 -3.23 -14.26
CA PRO A 43 7.15 -4.44 -13.46
C PRO A 43 8.20 -4.60 -12.37
N PHE A 44 7.74 -4.74 -11.12
CA PHE A 44 8.55 -4.94 -9.92
C PHE A 44 9.50 -3.78 -9.55
N ASN A 45 9.39 -2.62 -10.19
CA ASN A 45 10.31 -1.50 -9.99
C ASN A 45 9.97 -0.69 -8.74
N VAL A 46 10.45 -1.20 -7.61
CA VAL A 46 10.30 -0.60 -6.26
C VAL A 46 10.83 0.84 -6.19
N LYS A 47 11.95 1.15 -6.87
CA LYS A 47 12.56 2.49 -6.83
C LYS A 47 11.76 3.53 -7.59
N GLN A 48 11.21 3.16 -8.75
CA GLN A 48 10.34 4.05 -9.51
C GLN A 48 9.03 4.30 -8.77
N ALA A 49 8.41 3.25 -8.22
CA ALA A 49 7.21 3.38 -7.41
C ALA A 49 7.42 4.28 -6.19
N SER A 50 8.52 4.08 -5.43
CA SER A 50 8.82 4.93 -4.27
C SER A 50 9.02 6.38 -4.69
N PHE A 51 9.74 6.65 -5.79
CA PHE A 51 9.93 8.01 -6.30
C PHE A 51 8.60 8.67 -6.68
N ILE A 52 7.73 7.99 -7.42
CA ILE A 52 6.43 8.52 -7.84
C ILE A 52 5.57 8.80 -6.61
N LEU A 53 5.41 7.81 -5.74
CA LEU A 53 4.53 7.93 -4.57
C LEU A 53 5.04 9.00 -3.60
N ARG A 54 6.36 9.11 -3.39
CA ARG A 54 6.98 10.15 -2.52
C ARG A 54 6.62 11.56 -2.94
N ASN A 55 6.49 11.80 -4.25
CA ASN A 55 6.14 13.11 -4.80
C ASN A 55 4.62 13.33 -4.91
N ALA A 56 3.81 12.29 -4.70
CA ALA A 56 2.35 12.37 -4.81
C ALA A 56 1.66 12.43 -3.44
N PHE A 57 2.01 11.53 -2.50
CA PHE A 57 1.29 11.40 -1.23
C PHE A 57 1.21 12.69 -0.38
N PRO A 58 2.20 13.61 -0.37
CA PRO A 58 2.12 14.81 0.47
C PRO A 58 0.97 15.76 0.11
N TYR A 59 0.42 15.64 -1.09
CA TYR A 59 -0.70 16.46 -1.58
C TYR A 59 -2.07 15.87 -1.24
N PHE A 60 -2.12 14.66 -0.68
CA PHE A 60 -3.35 14.05 -0.22
C PHE A 60 -3.66 14.45 1.23
N PRO A 61 -4.95 14.59 1.60
CA PRO A 61 -5.33 14.95 2.96
C PRO A 61 -4.99 13.82 3.96
N LYS A 62 -4.90 14.20 5.25
CA LYS A 62 -4.81 13.23 6.35
C LYS A 62 -5.96 12.22 6.29
N GLY A 63 -5.67 10.99 6.69
CA GLY A 63 -6.58 9.85 6.62
C GLY A 63 -6.64 9.16 5.24
N THR A 64 -5.93 9.67 4.22
CA THR A 64 -5.82 8.98 2.92
C THR A 64 -5.11 7.64 3.09
N ILE A 65 -5.60 6.61 2.41
CA ILE A 65 -5.04 5.26 2.41
C ILE A 65 -4.39 4.98 1.05
N HIS A 66 -3.08 4.76 1.03
CA HIS A 66 -2.32 4.46 -0.18
C HIS A 66 -2.09 2.95 -0.28
N ILE A 67 -2.66 2.33 -1.30
CA ILE A 67 -2.40 0.93 -1.64
C ILE A 67 -1.27 0.87 -2.67
N VAL A 68 -0.22 0.15 -2.31
CA VAL A 68 0.99 -0.03 -3.11
C VAL A 68 1.06 -1.47 -3.60
N GLY A 69 0.61 -1.67 -4.84
CA GLY A 69 0.55 -2.98 -5.51
C GLY A 69 1.79 -3.22 -6.37
N ILE A 70 2.97 -3.25 -5.77
CA ILE A 70 4.27 -3.46 -6.46
C ILE A 70 4.97 -4.67 -5.85
N ASN A 71 5.30 -5.67 -6.67
CA ASN A 71 5.97 -6.90 -6.24
C ASN A 71 5.41 -7.46 -4.91
N THR A 72 4.13 -7.81 -4.91
CA THR A 72 3.36 -8.09 -3.69
C THR A 72 3.42 -9.55 -3.23
N GLU A 73 4.32 -10.36 -3.78
CA GLU A 73 4.44 -11.76 -3.40
C GLU A 73 4.83 -11.88 -1.92
N GLU A 74 4.00 -12.59 -1.16
CA GLU A 74 4.22 -12.77 0.27
C GLU A 74 5.30 -13.83 0.50
N SER A 75 6.25 -13.49 1.36
CA SER A 75 7.22 -14.45 1.90
C SER A 75 7.60 -14.03 3.31
N GLU A 76 8.26 -14.90 4.06
CA GLU A 76 8.82 -14.55 5.38
C GLU A 76 9.73 -13.31 5.33
N LYS A 77 10.39 -13.08 4.19
CA LYS A 77 11.27 -11.92 3.95
C LYS A 77 10.53 -10.68 3.47
N THR A 78 9.33 -10.86 2.92
CA THR A 78 8.55 -9.80 2.27
C THR A 78 7.10 -9.85 2.77
N PRO A 79 6.88 -9.65 4.08
CA PRO A 79 5.53 -9.69 4.62
C PRO A 79 4.70 -8.52 4.10
N HIS A 80 3.38 -8.66 4.17
CA HIS A 80 2.48 -7.54 3.92
C HIS A 80 2.37 -6.67 5.16
N VAL A 81 2.49 -5.36 4.97
CA VAL A 81 2.52 -4.39 6.06
C VAL A 81 1.52 -3.26 5.83
N ALA A 82 1.01 -2.73 6.94
CA ALA A 82 0.31 -1.45 6.97
C ALA A 82 1.09 -0.48 7.86
N MET A 83 1.11 0.79 7.48
CA MET A 83 1.83 1.84 8.21
C MET A 83 1.00 3.09 8.33
N GLU A 84 1.25 3.85 9.40
CA GLU A 84 0.78 5.23 9.55
C GLU A 84 1.99 6.16 9.44
N TYR A 85 1.93 7.14 8.54
CA TYR A 85 2.99 8.12 8.35
C TYR A 85 2.39 9.47 7.98
N LYS A 86 2.76 10.53 8.73
CA LYS A 86 2.27 11.91 8.52
C LYS A 86 0.73 12.00 8.52
N GLY A 87 0.09 11.15 9.33
CA GLY A 87 -1.37 11.06 9.44
C GLY A 87 -2.07 10.48 8.21
N GLN A 88 -1.36 9.73 7.37
CA GLN A 88 -1.89 8.97 6.24
C GLN A 88 -1.51 7.48 6.39
N TYR A 89 -2.20 6.59 5.69
CA TYR A 89 -1.97 5.16 5.79
C TYR A 89 -1.35 4.60 4.51
N PHE A 90 -0.49 3.60 4.64
CA PHE A 90 0.17 2.93 3.53
C PHE A 90 0.03 1.42 3.68
N ILE A 91 -0.33 0.72 2.62
CA ILE A 91 -0.53 -0.74 2.61
C ILE A 91 0.24 -1.33 1.43
N GLY A 92 1.09 -2.33 1.66
CA GLY A 92 1.82 -3.00 0.60
C GLY A 92 2.73 -4.12 1.12
N ALA A 93 3.59 -4.64 0.25
CA ALA A 93 4.61 -5.61 0.64
C ALA A 93 5.89 -4.90 1.13
N ASP A 94 6.50 -5.40 2.21
CA ASP A 94 7.75 -4.86 2.76
C ASP A 94 8.97 -5.33 1.95
N ASN A 95 9.01 -4.95 0.67
CA ASN A 95 10.10 -5.21 -0.27
C ASN A 95 11.15 -4.09 -0.30
N GLY A 96 11.17 -3.25 0.74
CA GLY A 96 12.04 -2.08 0.87
C GLY A 96 11.55 -0.82 0.17
N ILE A 97 10.37 -0.82 -0.45
CA ILE A 97 9.76 0.38 -1.02
C ILE A 97 9.57 1.50 0.02
N PHE A 98 9.19 1.14 1.24
CA PHE A 98 8.83 2.10 2.28
C PHE A 98 10.02 2.83 2.89
N THR A 99 11.18 2.17 2.97
CA THR A 99 12.44 2.83 3.40
C THR A 99 12.99 3.80 2.36
N LEU A 100 12.60 3.64 1.09
CA LEU A 100 12.89 4.61 0.02
C LEU A 100 11.85 5.74 -0.05
N LEU A 101 10.62 5.47 0.40
CA LEU A 101 9.48 6.38 0.36
C LEU A 101 9.52 7.41 1.50
N PHE A 102 9.86 6.97 2.71
CA PHE A 102 9.81 7.80 3.92
C PHE A 102 11.20 8.29 4.32
N ASP A 103 11.29 9.59 4.64
CA ASP A 103 12.53 10.19 5.18
C ASP A 103 12.71 9.90 6.68
N GLU A 104 11.61 9.61 7.37
CA GLU A 104 11.53 9.36 8.80
C GLU A 104 10.78 8.05 9.06
N ARG A 105 10.92 7.52 10.26
CA ARG A 105 10.20 6.30 10.66
C ARG A 105 8.69 6.57 10.70
N PRO A 106 7.85 5.63 10.19
CA PRO A 106 6.40 5.68 10.39
C PRO A 106 6.00 5.72 11.87
N ASP A 107 4.88 6.39 12.16
CA ASP A 107 4.26 6.48 13.49
C ASP A 107 3.86 5.08 14.00
N ALA A 108 3.42 4.21 13.09
CA ALA A 108 3.13 2.82 13.36
C ALA A 108 3.47 1.94 12.14
N VAL A 109 3.90 0.71 12.40
CA VAL A 109 4.11 -0.34 11.39
C VAL A 109 3.53 -1.64 11.93
N VAL A 110 2.69 -2.31 11.14
CA VAL A 110 2.13 -3.61 11.48
C VAL A 110 2.29 -4.59 10.33
N GLU A 111 2.61 -5.83 10.65
CA GLU A 111 2.46 -6.98 9.77
C GLU A 111 0.98 -7.36 9.70
N ILE A 112 0.41 -7.43 8.50
CA ILE A 112 -1.00 -7.71 8.30
C ILE A 112 -1.24 -9.22 8.39
N THR A 113 -2.01 -9.66 9.38
CA THR A 113 -2.34 -11.08 9.60
C THR A 113 -3.71 -11.48 9.07
N LEU A 114 -4.42 -10.55 8.41
CA LEU A 114 -5.73 -10.81 7.82
C LEU A 114 -5.64 -11.95 6.78
N PRO A 115 -6.58 -12.92 6.79
CA PRO A 115 -6.56 -14.04 5.88
C PRO A 115 -6.80 -13.59 4.43
N GLN A 116 -6.05 -14.16 3.49
CA GLN A 116 -6.35 -14.03 2.06
C GLN A 116 -7.63 -14.84 1.75
N GLU A 117 -8.57 -14.28 0.96
CA GLU A 117 -9.87 -14.95 0.70
C GLU A 117 -9.73 -16.16 -0.22
N THR A 118 -8.81 -16.09 -1.18
CA THR A 118 -8.59 -17.20 -2.10
C THR A 118 -7.43 -18.05 -1.63
N GLY A 119 -7.56 -19.37 -1.74
CA GLY A 119 -6.49 -20.33 -1.41
C GLY A 119 -5.27 -20.25 -2.33
N PHE A 120 -5.29 -19.32 -3.31
CA PHE A 120 -4.20 -19.03 -4.22
C PHE A 120 -3.68 -17.63 -3.89
N PHE A 121 -2.49 -17.55 -3.29
CA PHE A 121 -1.81 -16.33 -2.81
C PHE A 121 -1.35 -15.36 -3.92
N ILE A 122 -2.03 -15.36 -5.08
CA ILE A 122 -1.58 -14.72 -6.32
C ILE A 122 -2.09 -13.29 -6.50
N PHE A 123 -3.08 -12.84 -5.72
CA PHE A 123 -3.60 -11.48 -5.82
C PHE A 123 -3.89 -10.82 -4.47
N SER A 124 -2.84 -10.66 -3.68
CA SER A 124 -2.93 -10.14 -2.31
C SER A 124 -3.47 -8.72 -2.21
N THR A 125 -3.33 -7.89 -3.26
CA THR A 125 -3.96 -6.57 -3.27
C THR A 125 -5.48 -6.66 -3.18
N ARG A 126 -6.10 -7.56 -3.95
CA ARG A 126 -7.54 -7.83 -3.89
C ARG A 126 -7.94 -8.43 -2.53
N ASP A 127 -7.19 -9.42 -2.07
CA ASP A 127 -7.62 -10.28 -0.96
C ASP A 127 -7.33 -9.73 0.44
N ARG A 128 -6.19 -9.03 0.58
CA ARG A 128 -5.70 -8.55 1.87
C ARG A 128 -5.61 -7.03 1.93
N PHE A 129 -5.08 -6.37 0.90
CA PHE A 129 -4.87 -4.92 0.98
C PHE A 129 -6.20 -4.16 0.97
N VAL A 130 -7.17 -4.59 0.17
CA VAL A 130 -8.53 -4.03 0.22
C VAL A 130 -9.15 -4.20 1.61
N LYS A 131 -9.02 -5.36 2.26
CA LYS A 131 -9.56 -5.56 3.62
C LYS A 131 -8.92 -4.64 4.65
N ALA A 132 -7.60 -4.51 4.58
CA ALA A 132 -6.87 -3.59 5.44
C ALA A 132 -7.31 -2.13 5.20
N ALA A 133 -7.48 -1.73 3.94
CA ALA A 133 -7.99 -0.40 3.59
C ALA A 133 -9.41 -0.17 4.11
N VAL A 134 -10.31 -1.14 3.96
CA VAL A 134 -11.69 -1.07 4.48
C VAL A 134 -11.71 -0.95 5.99
N HIS A 135 -10.87 -1.70 6.70
CA HIS A 135 -10.76 -1.62 8.16
C HIS A 135 -10.32 -0.22 8.61
N LEU A 136 -9.27 0.34 8.01
CA LEU A 136 -8.78 1.68 8.32
C LEU A 136 -9.81 2.76 7.95
N ALA A 137 -10.45 2.63 6.79
CA ALA A 137 -11.49 3.54 6.32
C ALA A 137 -12.68 3.65 7.28
N ASN A 138 -13.02 2.55 7.95
CA ASN A 138 -14.09 2.49 8.95
C ASN A 138 -13.66 2.96 10.35
N GLY A 139 -12.47 3.55 10.49
CA GLY A 139 -11.93 4.04 11.77
C GLY A 139 -11.33 2.93 12.64
N GLY A 140 -11.10 1.74 12.08
CA GLY A 140 -10.40 0.67 12.77
C GLY A 140 -8.95 1.04 13.07
N SER A 141 -8.46 0.67 14.25
CA SER A 141 -7.05 0.91 14.63
C SER A 141 -6.10 0.12 13.72
N ILE A 142 -4.98 0.74 13.33
CA ILE A 142 -3.91 0.07 12.58
C ILE A 142 -3.38 -1.17 13.33
N THR A 143 -3.31 -1.12 14.66
CA THR A 143 -2.90 -2.27 15.49
C THR A 143 -3.87 -3.45 15.42
N GLY A 144 -5.10 -3.23 14.99
CA GLY A 144 -6.08 -4.30 14.77
C GLY A 144 -5.85 -5.13 13.50
N LEU A 145 -4.92 -4.71 12.62
CA LEU A 145 -4.61 -5.40 11.38
C LEU A 145 -3.63 -6.57 11.55
N GLY A 146 -2.90 -6.62 12.66
CA GLY A 146 -1.97 -7.71 12.97
C GLY A 146 -0.86 -7.31 13.95
N HIS A 147 0.35 -7.83 13.76
CA HIS A 147 1.42 -7.72 14.74
C HIS A 147 2.27 -6.46 14.52
N SER A 148 2.56 -5.73 15.59
CA SER A 148 3.46 -4.58 15.53
C SER A 148 4.85 -4.99 15.05
N ARG A 149 5.43 -4.23 14.13
CA ARG A 149 6.81 -4.39 13.66
C ARG A 149 7.65 -3.18 14.03
N GLN A 150 8.90 -3.44 14.38
CA GLN A 150 9.85 -2.38 14.69
C GLN A 150 10.67 -1.92 13.49
N GLU A 151 10.85 -2.80 12.51
CA GLU A 151 11.76 -2.58 11.39
C GLU A 151 11.03 -2.81 10.06
N LEU A 152 11.47 -2.04 9.06
CA LEU A 152 11.11 -2.22 7.65
C LEU A 152 12.35 -2.71 6.91
N THR A 153 12.13 -3.46 5.83
CA THR A 153 13.20 -3.89 4.94
C THR A 153 13.96 -2.67 4.42
N ALA A 154 15.27 -2.63 4.65
CA ALA A 154 16.11 -1.50 4.25
C ALA A 154 16.60 -1.66 2.81
N LEU A 155 16.26 -0.71 1.94
CA LEU A 155 16.94 -0.50 0.67
C LEU A 155 17.64 0.87 0.71
N ILE A 156 18.97 0.85 0.60
CA ILE A 156 19.75 2.08 0.57
C ILE A 156 19.63 2.69 -0.83
N ALA A 157 18.99 3.86 -0.94
CA ALA A 157 19.10 4.69 -2.13
C ALA A 157 20.55 5.14 -2.29
N MET A 158 21.16 4.93 -3.46
CA MET A 158 22.43 5.60 -3.77
C MET A 158 22.20 7.10 -3.71
N LYS A 159 22.83 7.78 -2.75
CA LYS A 159 22.83 9.24 -2.73
C LYS A 159 23.71 9.71 -3.91
N PRO A 160 23.24 10.61 -4.77
CA PRO A 160 24.12 11.23 -5.74
C PRO A 160 25.25 11.92 -4.97
N GLN A 161 26.49 11.57 -5.28
CA GLN A 161 27.65 12.35 -4.86
C GLN A 161 27.61 13.63 -5.69
N VAL A 162 27.43 14.76 -5.01
CA VAL A 162 27.58 16.10 -5.59
C VAL A 162 29.04 16.51 -5.47
#